data_AF-Q93MX1-F1
#
_entry.id   AF-Q93MX1-F1
#
_cell.length_a   1.000
_cell.length_b   1.000
_cell.length_c   1.000
_cell.angle_alpha   90.00
_cell.angle_beta   90.00
_cell.angle_gamma   90.00
#
_symmetry.space_group_name_H-M   'P 1'
#
loop_
_entity.id
_entity.type
_entity.pdbx_description
1 polymer ?
#
loop_
_entity_poly.entity_id
_entity_poly.type
_entity_poly.pdbx_seq_one_letter_code
_entity_poly.pdbx_strand_id
1 'polypeptide(L)' 'NPFHALSIVFLYGAVLLFAMHGATILAVTRYGGEREIEQIVDRGTASERAA' A
#
# COMPACT_ATOMS: atom_id res chain seq x y z
N ASN A 1 8.87 -24.82 -14.82
CA ASN A 1 8.51 -25.16 -13.41
C ASN A 1 7.42 -24.19 -12.97
N PRO A 2 6.21 -24.65 -12.63
CA PRO A 2 5.09 -23.77 -12.27
C PRO A 2 5.38 -22.90 -11.05
N PHE A 3 6.11 -23.39 -10.04
CA PHE A 3 6.50 -22.60 -8.87
C PHE A 3 7.51 -21.50 -9.18
N HIS A 4 8.35 -21.69 -10.21
CA HIS A 4 9.25 -20.64 -10.67
C HIS A 4 8.49 -19.49 -11.34
N ALA A 5 7.49 -19.82 -12.17
CA ALA A 5 6.61 -18.81 -12.76
C ALA A 5 5.80 -18.06 -11.69
N LEU A 6 5.25 -18.78 -10.70
CA LEU A 6 4.59 -18.15 -9.55
C LEU A 6 5.54 -17.23 -8.77
N SER A 7 6.79 -17.65 -8.53
CA SER A 7 7.80 -16.83 -7.85
C SER A 7 8.08 -15.52 -8.60
N ILE A 8 8.16 -15.55 -9.93
CA ILE A 8 8.32 -14.33 -10.75
C ILE A 8 7.11 -13.41 -10.62
N VAL A 9 5.88 -13.96 -10.65
CA VAL A 9 4.66 -13.18 -10.46
C VAL A 9 4.66 -12.48 -9.09
N PHE A 10 5.03 -13.20 -8.03
CA PHE A 10 5.11 -12.61 -6.70
C PHE A 10 6.24 -11.58 -6.57
N LEU A 11 7.39 -11.79 -7.24
CA LEU A 11 8.49 -10.83 -7.24
C LEU A 11 8.06 -9.49 -7.86
N TYR A 12 7.52 -9.52 -9.08
CA TYR A 12 7.05 -8.30 -9.74
C TYR A 12 5.81 -7.71 -9.05
N GLY A 13 4.90 -8.57 -8.57
CA GLY A 13 3.72 -8.16 -7.81
C GLY A 13 4.09 -7.42 -6.51
N ALA A 14 5.09 -7.90 -5.77
CA ALA A 14 5.55 -7.25 -4.54
C ALA A 14 6.14 -5.86 -4.81
N VAL A 15 7.00 -5.74 -5.84
CA VAL A 15 7.57 -4.44 -6.23
C VAL A 15 6.47 -3.47 -6.66
N LEU A 16 5.52 -3.92 -7.48
CA LEU A 16 4.40 -3.11 -7.95
C LEU A 16 3.53 -2.63 -6.77
N LEU A 17 3.11 -3.55 -5.89
CA LEU A 17 2.26 -3.23 -4.74
C LEU A 17 2.96 -2.31 -3.76
N PHE A 18 4.24 -2.54 -3.46
CA PHE A 18 4.98 -1.71 -2.51
C PHE A 18 5.23 -0.30 -3.05
N ALA A 19 5.51 -0.18 -4.35
CA ALA A 19 5.63 1.13 -5.00
C ALA A 19 4.30 1.89 -4.96
N MET A 20 3.17 1.25 -5.29
CA MET A 20 1.86 1.88 -5.21
C MET A 20 1.50 2.27 -3.78
N HIS A 21 1.61 1.34 -2.82
CA HIS A 21 1.27 1.58 -1.42
C HIS A 21 2.14 2.69 -0.82
N GLY A 22 3.47 2.60 -0.95
CA GLY A 22 4.38 3.61 -0.42
C GLY A 22 4.15 5.00 -1.02
N ALA A 23 3.93 5.09 -2.33
CA ALA A 23 3.59 6.35 -2.98
C ALA A 23 2.24 6.92 -2.49
N THR A 24 1.22 6.07 -2.33
CA THR A 24 -0.09 6.47 -1.80
C THR A 24 0.02 7.00 -0.38
N ILE A 25 0.72 6.29 0.53
CA ILE A 25 0.93 6.75 1.91
C ILE A 25 1.63 8.11 1.93
N LEU A 26 2.72 8.26 1.17
CA LEU A 26 3.42 9.55 1.06
C LEU A 26 2.51 10.66 0.52
N ALA A 27 1.67 10.37 -0.47
CA ALA A 27 0.72 11.34 -1.03
C ALA A 27 -0.34 11.82 -0.01
N VAL A 28 -0.69 11.00 0.98
CA VAL A 28 -1.66 11.33 2.03
C VAL A 28 -1.03 11.69 3.38
N THR A 29 0.30 11.80 3.49
CA THR A 29 0.99 12.26 4.73
C THR A 29 0.48 13.61 5.25
N ARG A 30 0.09 14.53 4.34
CA ARG A 30 -0.54 15.81 4.71
C ARG A 30 -1.87 15.67 5.46
N TYR A 31 -2.45 14.48 5.48
CA TYR A 31 -3.66 14.12 6.23
C TYR A 31 -3.35 13.13 7.38
N GLY A 32 -2.08 12.87 7.69
CA GLY A 32 -1.63 11.90 8.71
C GLY A 32 -1.74 10.44 8.28
N GLY A 33 -1.65 10.15 6.97
CA GLY A 33 -1.82 8.79 6.44
C GLY A 33 -0.75 7.78 6.86
N GLU A 34 0.41 8.23 7.36
CA GLU A 34 1.45 7.37 7.95
C GLU A 34 1.05 6.77 9.31
N ARG A 35 0.02 7.33 9.96
CA ARG A 35 -0.54 6.83 11.23
C ARG A 35 -1.55 5.71 10.97
N GLU A 36 -1.07 4.66 10.32
CA GLU A 36 -1.93 3.60 9.75
C GLU A 36 -2.76 2.89 10.81
N ILE A 37 -2.24 2.67 12.02
CA ILE A 37 -2.98 2.04 13.11
C ILE A 37 -4.22 2.85 13.47
N GLU A 38 -4.06 4.16 13.66
CA GLU A 38 -5.17 5.04 13.98
C GLU A 38 -6.17 5.12 12.83
N GLN A 39 -5.68 5.18 11.58
CA GLN A 39 -6.54 5.19 10.39
C GLN A 39 -7.30 3.88 10.16
N ILE A 40 -6.77 2.74 10.63
CA ILE A 40 -7.43 1.43 10.59
C ILE A 40 -8.53 1.34 11.65
N VAL A 41 -8.28 1.86 12.85
CA VAL A 41 -9.24 1.84 13.97
C VAL A 41 -10.35 2.88 13.81
N ASP A 42 -9.99 4.09 13.38
CA ASP A 42 -10.90 5.22 13.13
C ASP A 42 -10.58 5.86 11.77
N ARG A 43 -11.46 5.59 10.79
CA ARG A 43 -11.21 5.94 9.39
C ARG A 43 -11.28 7.46 9.20
N GLY A 44 -10.15 8.08 8.85
CA GLY A 44 -10.05 9.50 8.54
C GLY A 44 -9.96 9.81 7.05
N THR A 45 -9.88 11.11 6.72
CA THR A 45 -9.81 11.59 5.31
C THR A 45 -8.58 11.09 4.54
N ALA A 46 -7.50 10.69 5.23
CA ALA A 46 -6.35 10.07 4.60
C ALA A 46 -6.75 8.74 3.93
N SER A 47 -7.39 7.85 4.69
CA SER A 47 -7.89 6.55 4.20
C SER A 47 -9.03 6.68 3.18
N GLU A 48 -9.90 7.68 3.31
CA GLU A 48 -10.97 7.95 2.33
C GLU A 48 -10.41 8.34 0.96
N ARG A 49 -9.33 9.11 0.91
CA ARG A 49 -8.71 9.56 -0.33
C ARG A 49 -7.77 8.52 -0.95
N ALA A 50 -7.31 7.56 -0.15
CA ALA A 50 -6.39 6.52 -0.58
C ALA A 50 -7.07 5.28 -1.17
N ALA A 51 -8.40 5.11 -0.97
CA ALA A 51 -9.21 4.00 -1.45
C ALA A 51 -9.84 4.29 -2.83
#